data_AF-A0A433L7M1-F1
#
_entry.id   AF-A0A433L7M1-F1
#
_cell.length_a   1.000
_cell.length_b   1.000
_cell.length_c   1.000
_cell.angle_alpha   90.00
_cell.angle_beta   90.00
_cell.angle_gamma   90.00
#
_symmetry.space_group_name_H-M   'P 1'
#
loop_
_entity.id
_entity.type
_entity.pdbx_description
1 polymer ?
#
loop_
_entity_poly.entity_id
_entity_poly.type
_entity_poly.pdbx_seq_one_letter_code
_entity_poly.pdbx_strand_id
1 'polypeptide(L)'
;MFARNAQGQTIVIGAKRRHCRCRSCGARQVKAKHPDDYTRRIRCKSCGAFDSLRIDQWADKRQWRSKTCYCDGYHFPHRIGSEWCYHNPNYAADEQRFMYVGT
;
A
#
# COMPACT_ATOMS: atom_id res chain seq x y z
N MET A 1 -12.50 0.91 9.46
CA MET A 1 -13.37 0.34 8.41
C MET A 1 -12.76 -0.98 7.94
N PHE A 2 -13.59 -1.96 7.60
CA PHE A 2 -13.12 -3.26 7.11
C PHE A 2 -13.56 -3.45 5.65
N ALA A 3 -12.77 -4.16 4.85
CA ALA A 3 -13.20 -4.65 3.55
C ALA A 3 -12.76 -6.10 3.36
N ARG A 4 -13.10 -6.68 2.21
CA ARG A 4 -12.64 -8.01 1.81
C ARG A 4 -11.60 -7.87 0.68
N ASN A 5 -10.51 -8.62 0.74
CA ASN A 5 -9.57 -8.71 -0.37
C ASN A 5 -10.04 -9.75 -1.42
N ALA A 6 -9.24 -9.95 -2.46
CA ALA A 6 -9.52 -10.93 -3.52
C ALA A 6 -9.59 -12.39 -3.03
N GLN A 7 -9.10 -12.70 -1.82
CA GLN A 7 -9.14 -14.02 -1.19
C GLN A 7 -10.25 -14.12 -0.12
N GLY A 8 -11.15 -13.14 -0.04
CA GLY A 8 -12.21 -13.10 0.97
C GLY A 8 -11.73 -12.79 2.40
N GLN A 9 -10.46 -12.45 2.61
CA GLN A 9 -9.93 -12.13 3.93
C GLN A 9 -10.37 -10.72 4.35
N THR A 10 -10.65 -10.53 5.64
CA THR A 10 -10.96 -9.22 6.22
C THR A 10 -9.70 -8.36 6.24
N ILE A 11 -9.73 -7.19 5.60
CA ILE A 11 -8.65 -6.22 5.58
C ILE A 11 -9.02 -4.98 6.38
N VAL A 12 -8.12 -4.52 7.24
CA VAL A 12 -8.29 -3.26 7.96
C VAL A 12 -8.00 -2.11 7.00
N ILE A 13 -8.96 -1.20 6.86
CA ILE A 13 -8.85 0.02 6.04
C ILE A 13 -8.93 1.24 6.97
N GLY A 14 -7.83 1.99 7.01
CA GLY A 14 -7.76 3.32 7.61
C GLY A 14 -8.27 4.40 6.63
N ALA A 15 -8.24 5.66 7.06
CA ALA A 15 -8.64 6.79 6.21
C ALA A 15 -7.91 6.76 4.85
N LYS A 16 -8.66 7.01 3.76
CA LYS A 16 -8.10 7.01 2.40
C LYS A 16 -7.05 8.10 2.29
N ARG A 17 -5.81 7.69 2.08
CA ARG A 17 -4.72 8.62 1.74
C ARG A 17 -4.73 8.87 0.22
N ARG A 18 -4.32 10.07 -0.19
CA ARG A 18 -4.31 10.49 -1.59
C ARG A 18 -2.90 10.41 -2.17
N HIS A 19 -2.76 9.66 -3.26
CA HIS A 19 -1.49 9.59 -3.98
C HIS A 19 -1.31 10.84 -4.83
N CYS A 20 -0.19 11.53 -4.65
CA CYS A 20 0.13 12.80 -5.29
C CYS A 20 1.46 12.72 -6.05
N ARG A 21 1.61 13.55 -7.07
CA ARG A 21 2.86 13.79 -7.78
C ARG A 21 3.16 15.28 -7.85
N CYS A 22 4.41 15.66 -7.63
CA CYS A 22 4.85 17.04 -7.81
C CYS A 22 4.95 17.39 -9.30
N ARG A 23 4.39 18.54 -9.70
CA ARG A 23 4.53 19.10 -11.04
C ARG A 23 5.97 19.56 -11.33
N SER A 24 6.67 20.06 -10.30
CA SER A 24 8.01 20.63 -10.46
C SER A 24 9.12 19.58 -10.55
N CYS A 25 9.11 18.55 -9.69
CA CYS A 25 10.18 17.54 -9.63
C CYS A 25 9.74 16.11 -9.96
N GLY A 26 8.45 15.88 -10.25
CA GLY A 26 7.95 14.53 -10.55
C GLY A 26 7.87 13.56 -9.37
N ALA A 27 8.37 13.94 -8.18
CA ALA A 27 8.39 13.07 -7.01
C ALA A 27 6.97 12.64 -6.58
N ARG A 28 6.83 11.36 -6.23
CA ARG A 28 5.59 10.77 -5.72
C ARG A 28 5.50 10.93 -4.21
N GLN A 29 4.33 11.30 -3.71
CA GLN A 29 4.07 11.49 -2.28
C GLN A 29 2.67 11.02 -1.93
N VAL A 30 2.43 10.74 -0.64
CA VAL A 30 1.12 10.39 -0.12
C VAL A 30 0.68 11.44 0.89
N LYS A 31 -0.52 11.98 0.70
CA LYS A 31 -1.14 13.01 1.54
C LYS A 31 -2.41 12.48 2.22
N ALA A 32 -2.81 13.09 3.33
CA ALA A 32 -4.02 12.67 4.06
C ALA A 32 -5.31 13.00 3.29
N LYS A 33 -5.38 14.18 2.66
CA LYS A 33 -6.51 14.70 1.88
C LYS A 33 -6.11 15.07 0.46
N HIS A 34 -7.05 15.50 -0.39
CA HIS A 34 -6.72 16.06 -1.70
C HIS A 34 -5.85 17.32 -1.52
N PRO A 35 -4.89 17.62 -2.42
CA PRO A 35 -4.10 18.84 -2.34
C PRO A 35 -4.92 20.12 -2.11
N ASP A 36 -6.06 20.22 -2.79
CA ASP A 36 -6.96 21.38 -2.74
C ASP A 36 -7.79 21.46 -1.44
N ASP A 37 -7.86 20.38 -0.65
CA ASP A 37 -8.63 20.34 0.61
C ASP A 37 -7.82 20.87 1.82
N TYR A 38 -6.55 21.22 1.62
CA TYR A 38 -5.71 21.73 2.70
C TYR A 38 -5.89 23.24 2.87
N THR A 39 -6.27 23.67 4.06
CA THR A 39 -6.30 25.10 4.43
C THR A 39 -4.92 25.74 4.40
N ARG A 40 -3.87 24.98 4.77
CA ARG A 40 -2.48 25.46 4.73
C ARG A 40 -1.83 25.01 3.42
N ARG A 41 -1.09 25.93 2.79
CA ARG A 41 -0.29 25.63 1.59
C ARG A 41 0.62 24.44 1.85
N ILE A 42 0.51 23.41 1.02
CA ILE A 42 1.29 22.20 1.16
C ILE A 42 2.54 22.27 0.29
N ARG A 43 3.68 21.92 0.88
CA ARG A 43 4.94 21.79 0.14
C ARG A 43 5.18 20.37 -0.34
N CYS A 44 5.85 20.26 -1.49
CA CYS A 44 6.51 19.03 -1.89
C CYS A 44 7.62 18.71 -0.87
N LYS A 45 7.57 17.52 -0.25
CA LYS A 45 8.65 17.07 0.66
C LYS A 45 10.01 16.83 -0.02
N SER A 46 10.05 16.75 -1.35
CA SER A 46 11.28 16.41 -2.09
C SER A 46 11.99 17.66 -2.59
N CYS A 47 11.30 18.56 -3.29
CA CYS A 47 11.89 19.79 -3.82
C CYS A 47 11.48 21.08 -3.10
N GLY A 48 10.60 21.01 -2.09
CA GLY A 48 10.15 22.19 -1.34
C GLY A 48 9.09 23.06 -2.03
N ALA A 49 8.82 22.89 -3.33
CA ALA A 49 7.85 23.71 -4.05
C ALA A 49 6.43 23.65 -3.45
N PHE A 50 5.84 24.81 -3.20
CA PHE A 50 4.44 24.96 -2.75
C PHE A 50 3.46 24.80 -3.91
N ASP A 51 2.25 24.33 -3.60
CA ASP A 51 1.09 24.24 -4.52
C ASP A 51 1.39 23.47 -5.83
N SER A 52 2.45 22.66 -5.79
CA SER A 52 2.96 21.88 -6.92
C SER A 52 2.40 20.46 -6.95
N LEU A 53 1.74 20.02 -5.87
CA LEU A 53 1.24 18.66 -5.74
C LEU A 53 -0.11 18.51 -6.43
N ARG A 54 -0.20 17.57 -7.36
CA ARG A 54 -1.45 17.13 -7.99
C ARG A 54 -1.74 15.67 -7.67
N ILE A 55 -2.98 15.24 -7.80
CA ILE A 55 -3.31 13.82 -7.71
C ILE A 55 -2.60 13.03 -8.80
N ASP A 56 -1.96 11.94 -8.40
CA ASP A 56 -1.48 10.90 -9.30
C ASP A 56 -2.65 9.96 -9.58
N GLN A 57 -3.42 10.24 -10.64
CA GLN A 57 -4.67 9.51 -10.92
C GLN A 57 -4.47 8.00 -11.06
N TRP A 58 -3.35 7.57 -11.65
CA TRP A 58 -3.02 6.15 -11.83
C TRP A 58 -2.79 5.45 -10.48
N ALA A 59 -2.10 6.12 -9.55
CA ALA A 59 -1.84 5.57 -8.23
C ALA A 59 -3.05 5.68 -7.30
N ASP A 60 -3.83 6.76 -7.40
CA ASP A 60 -4.99 7.04 -6.52
C ASP A 60 -6.22 6.19 -6.86
N LYS A 61 -6.38 5.80 -8.13
CA LYS A 61 -7.43 4.86 -8.58
C LYS A 61 -7.10 3.41 -8.23
N ARG A 62 -5.82 3.07 -8.00
CA ARG A 62 -5.42 1.71 -7.67
C ARG A 62 -5.89 1.32 -6.27
N GLN A 63 -6.53 0.17 -6.18
CA GLN A 63 -6.93 -0.43 -4.91
C GLN A 63 -5.76 -1.19 -4.28
N TRP A 64 -4.72 -0.48 -3.82
CA TRP A 64 -3.51 -1.13 -3.28
C TRP A 64 -3.80 -2.16 -2.17
N ARG A 65 -4.78 -1.86 -1.30
CA ARG A 65 -5.16 -2.76 -0.20
C ARG A 65 -5.92 -4.01 -0.62
N SER A 66 -6.54 -4.04 -1.82
CA SER A 66 -7.21 -5.27 -2.29
C SER A 66 -6.21 -6.38 -2.65
N LYS A 67 -4.94 -6.02 -2.79
CA LYS A 67 -3.81 -6.95 -2.99
C LYS A 67 -3.09 -7.33 -1.70
N THR A 68 -3.54 -6.86 -0.54
CA THR A 68 -2.96 -7.23 0.76
C THR A 68 -3.54 -8.57 1.21
N CYS A 69 -2.69 -9.46 1.70
CA CYS A 69 -3.01 -10.76 2.28
C CYS A 69 -2.69 -10.77 3.79
N TYR A 70 -3.47 -11.54 4.53
CA TYR A 70 -3.32 -11.77 5.96
C TYR A 70 -3.19 -13.27 6.28
N CYS A 71 -2.70 -14.09 5.35
CA CYS A 71 -2.39 -15.49 5.66
C CYS A 71 -1.16 -15.59 6.56
N ASP A 72 -0.99 -16.72 7.23
CA ASP A 72 0.12 -16.95 8.18
C ASP A 72 1.47 -17.26 7.48
N GLY A 73 1.55 -17.00 6.18
CA GLY A 73 2.81 -17.05 5.42
C GLY A 73 3.84 -16.03 5.90
N TYR A 74 3.38 -14.91 6.44
CA TYR A 74 4.21 -13.89 7.07
C TYR A 74 3.55 -13.42 8.37
N HIS A 75 4.35 -13.04 9.36
CA HIS A 75 3.86 -12.44 10.61
C HIS A 75 3.32 -10.99 10.43
N PHE A 76 3.32 -10.48 9.21
CA PHE A 76 2.84 -9.14 8.86
C PHE A 76 1.96 -9.17 7.60
N PRO A 77 1.08 -8.16 7.40
CA PRO A 77 0.28 -8.06 6.19
C PRO A 77 1.18 -7.90 4.95
N HIS A 78 1.06 -8.81 4.00
CA HIS A 78 1.92 -8.89 2.81
C HIS A 78 1.11 -8.83 1.52
N ARG A 79 1.75 -8.93 0.34
CA ARG A 79 1.03 -8.94 -0.94
C ARG A 79 0.56 -10.35 -1.29
N ILE A 80 -0.66 -10.49 -1.81
CA ILE A 80 -1.14 -11.77 -2.37
C ILE A 80 -0.15 -12.24 -3.45
N GLY A 81 0.29 -13.51 -3.35
CA GLY A 81 1.25 -14.12 -4.27
C GLY A 81 2.71 -13.76 -4.00
N SER A 82 3.02 -13.16 -2.83
CA SER A 82 4.43 -13.09 -2.38
C SER A 82 5.00 -14.49 -2.18
N GLU A 83 6.32 -14.62 -2.17
CA GLU A 83 7.04 -15.90 -2.07
C GLU A 83 6.44 -16.86 -1.04
N TRP A 84 6.30 -16.42 0.22
CA TRP A 84 5.77 -17.24 1.32
C TRP A 84 4.26 -17.10 1.53
N CYS A 85 3.53 -16.46 0.62
CA CYS A 85 2.08 -16.35 0.70
C CYS A 85 1.42 -17.68 0.34
N TYR A 86 0.43 -18.16 1.11
CA TYR A 86 -0.25 -19.43 0.82
C TYR A 86 -1.05 -19.42 -0.48
N HIS A 87 -1.37 -18.22 -0.97
CA HIS A 87 -2.06 -18.04 -2.23
C HIS A 87 -1.08 -17.84 -3.40
N ASN A 88 0.22 -18.04 -3.18
CA ASN A 88 1.20 -18.12 -4.25
C ASN A 88 1.06 -19.49 -4.94
N PRO A 89 0.85 -19.57 -6.27
CA PRO A 89 0.80 -20.84 -6.99
C PRO A 89 2.10 -21.66 -6.85
N ASN A 90 3.23 -20.99 -6.64
CA ASN A 90 4.54 -21.60 -6.45
C ASN A 90 4.89 -21.75 -4.96
N TYR A 91 3.89 -21.73 -4.07
CA TYR A 91 4.12 -21.91 -2.64
C TYR A 91 4.68 -23.31 -2.39
N ALA A 92 5.96 -23.38 -2.00
CA ALA A 92 6.61 -24.63 -1.62
C ALA A 92 5.94 -25.18 -0.36
N ALA A 93 5.09 -26.19 -0.55
CA ALA A 93 4.34 -26.85 0.53
C ALA A 93 5.22 -27.84 1.33
N ASP A 94 6.44 -28.08 0.87
CA ASP A 94 7.37 -29.09 1.32
C ASP A 94 8.40 -28.54 2.34
N GLU A 95 8.33 -29.10 3.56
CA GLU A 95 9.32 -29.28 4.65
C GLU A 95 10.23 -28.12 5.13
N GLN A 96 10.52 -27.09 4.34
CA GLN A 96 11.44 -26.00 4.74
C GLN A 96 10.84 -25.03 5.76
N ARG A 97 9.56 -25.20 6.08
CA ARG A 97 8.82 -24.29 6.94
C ARG A 97 9.25 -24.33 8.42
N PHE A 98 9.78 -25.46 8.87
CA PHE A 98 10.14 -25.67 10.27
C PHE A 98 11.51 -25.12 10.67
N MET A 99 12.35 -24.66 9.73
CA MET A 99 13.72 -24.25 10.06
C MET A 99 13.87 -22.79 10.55
N TYR A 100 12.83 -21.94 10.49
CA TYR A 100 12.96 -20.50 10.76
C TYR A 100 12.08 -19.94 11.88
N VAL A 101 11.39 -20.79 12.67
CA VAL A 101 10.54 -20.35 13.80
C VAL A 101 11.16 -20.68 15.18
N GLY A 102 12.43 -21.11 15.24
CA GLY A 102 13.09 -21.48 16.48
C GLY A 102 14.56 -21.09 16.56
N THR A 103 14.82 -19.85 16.96
CA THR A 103 16.03 -19.42 17.69
C THR A 103 15.65 -18.29 18.63
#